data_AF-A0A062ULN1-F1
#
_entry.id   AF-A0A062ULN1-F1
#
_cell.length_a   1.000
_cell.length_b   1.000
_cell.length_c   1.000
_cell.angle_alpha   90.00
_cell.angle_beta   90.00
_cell.angle_gamma   90.00
#
_symmetry.space_group_name_H-M   'P 1'
#
loop_
_entity.id
_entity.type
_entity.pdbx_description
1 polymer ?
#
loop_
_entity_poly.entity_id
_entity_poly.type
_entity_poly.pdbx_seq_one_letter_code
_entity_poly.pdbx_strand_id
1 'polypeptide(L)'
;MNKTVFHGALLSALLLAGASNASAQSGIPLRGPDYFRDASELAATLGSAHAIRVRCNGREDQYWRRYMADLLRYEAPEKGNLRSSLVQGFNNAYTRTSAQYLSCDNRAIEAEARFARDGQDISGRMATHYFPKDTRKRGPN
;
A
#
# COMPACT_ATOMS: atom_id res chain seq x y z
N MET A 1 -50.35 -45.77 -16.43
CA MET A 1 -50.29 -45.82 -17.91
C MET A 1 -50.50 -44.39 -18.38
N ASN A 2 -49.51 -43.69 -18.89
CA ASN A 2 -49.21 -43.59 -20.33
C ASN A 2 -47.75 -43.19 -20.59
N LYS A 3 -47.24 -43.62 -21.75
CA LYS A 3 -45.84 -43.88 -22.10
C LYS A 3 -45.10 -42.68 -22.72
N THR A 4 -43.79 -42.61 -22.42
CA THR A 4 -42.62 -42.26 -23.28
C THR A 4 -42.61 -40.88 -23.98
N VAL A 5 -41.48 -40.19 -24.16
CA VAL A 5 -40.33 -40.58 -25.01
C VAL A 5 -39.11 -39.69 -24.67
N PHE A 6 -37.95 -40.30 -24.45
CA PHE A 6 -36.63 -39.66 -24.53
C PHE A 6 -36.12 -39.71 -25.98
N HIS A 7 -35.78 -38.57 -26.55
CA HIS A 7 -34.89 -38.40 -27.73
C HIS A 7 -33.86 -37.36 -27.28
N GLY A 8 -32.55 -37.57 -27.36
CA GLY A 8 -31.82 -37.99 -28.55
C GLY A 8 -30.93 -36.79 -28.93
N ALA A 9 -29.61 -36.98 -28.82
CA ALA A 9 -28.56 -35.98 -28.84
C ALA A 9 -28.51 -35.04 -30.06
N LEU A 10 -27.90 -33.86 -29.89
CA LEU A 10 -27.16 -33.17 -30.94
C LEU A 10 -25.99 -32.36 -30.34
N LEU A 11 -24.77 -32.85 -30.60
CA LEU A 11 -23.52 -32.11 -30.45
C LEU A 11 -23.47 -30.94 -31.43
N SER A 12 -23.07 -29.77 -30.97
CA SER A 12 -22.49 -28.73 -31.83
C SER A 12 -21.51 -27.90 -31.01
N ALA A 13 -20.23 -28.25 -31.14
CA ALA A 13 -19.12 -27.45 -30.66
C ALA A 13 -18.75 -26.42 -31.76
N LEU A 14 -19.02 -25.15 -31.51
CA LEU A 14 -18.40 -24.06 -32.26
C LEU A 14 -17.19 -23.55 -31.48
N LEU A 15 -16.01 -23.91 -31.96
CA LEU A 15 -14.73 -23.33 -31.55
C LEU A 15 -14.55 -21.99 -32.28
N LEU A 16 -14.91 -20.87 -31.62
CA LEU A 16 -14.40 -19.56 -32.03
C LEU A 16 -13.02 -19.37 -31.39
N ALA A 17 -11.98 -19.48 -32.21
CA ALA A 17 -10.62 -19.14 -31.86
C ALA A 17 -10.52 -17.64 -31.55
N GLY A 18 -10.44 -17.31 -30.25
CA GLY A 18 -10.13 -15.98 -29.78
C GLY A 18 -8.66 -15.67 -30.01
N ALA A 19 -8.36 -14.74 -30.91
CA ALA A 19 -7.08 -14.04 -30.90
C ALA A 19 -7.10 -13.03 -29.76
N SER A 20 -6.84 -13.48 -28.53
CA SER A 20 -6.55 -12.59 -27.42
C SER A 20 -5.15 -12.00 -27.67
N ASN A 21 -5.12 -10.79 -28.23
CA ASN A 21 -3.93 -9.95 -28.19
C ASN A 21 -3.59 -9.72 -26.72
N ALA A 22 -2.63 -10.48 -26.19
CA ALA A 22 -2.00 -10.18 -24.93
C ALA A 22 -1.29 -8.83 -25.10
N SER A 23 -1.93 -7.75 -24.63
CA SER A 23 -1.23 -6.48 -24.45
C SER A 23 -0.15 -6.72 -23.41
N ALA A 24 1.10 -6.85 -23.88
CA ALA A 24 2.27 -6.74 -23.05
C ALA A 24 2.16 -5.39 -22.32
N GLN A 25 1.83 -5.43 -21.03
CA GLN A 25 1.71 -4.23 -20.21
C GLN A 25 3.12 -3.72 -19.94
N SER A 26 3.62 -2.92 -20.88
CA SER A 26 4.86 -2.18 -20.77
C SER A 26 4.77 -1.15 -19.65
N GLY A 27 5.69 -1.22 -18.69
CA GLY A 27 6.32 0.01 -18.19
C GLY A 27 6.38 0.32 -16.69
N ILE A 28 6.06 -0.59 -15.76
CA ILE A 28 6.40 -0.41 -14.34
C ILE A 28 7.00 -1.71 -13.81
N PRO A 29 8.21 -1.73 -13.21
CA PRO A 29 8.70 -2.92 -12.55
C PRO A 29 7.65 -3.40 -11.55
N LEU A 30 7.31 -4.68 -11.61
CA LEU A 30 6.38 -5.27 -10.65
C LEU A 30 6.93 -5.00 -9.24
N ARG A 31 6.21 -4.21 -8.45
CA ARG A 31 6.58 -3.92 -7.06
C ARG A 31 6.70 -5.24 -6.32
N GLY A 32 7.92 -5.56 -5.90
CA GLY A 32 8.22 -6.85 -5.25
C GLY A 32 7.79 -6.88 -3.79
N PRO A 33 7.90 -8.04 -3.13
CA PRO A 33 7.58 -8.19 -1.71
C PRO A 33 8.27 -7.18 -0.78
N ASP A 34 9.54 -6.84 -1.04
CA ASP A 34 10.29 -5.86 -0.25
C ASP A 34 9.70 -4.45 -0.34
N TYR A 35 9.22 -4.04 -1.51
CA TYR A 35 8.53 -2.77 -1.70
C TYR A 35 7.27 -2.71 -0.83
N PHE A 36 6.46 -3.78 -0.83
CA PHE A 36 5.24 -3.82 -0.03
C PHE A 36 5.51 -3.85 1.47
N ARG A 37 6.61 -4.48 1.88
CA ARG A 37 7.08 -4.44 3.27
C ARG A 37 7.41 -3.01 3.68
N ASP A 38 8.20 -2.28 2.89
CA ASP A 38 8.56 -0.89 3.19
C ASP A 38 7.32 0.03 3.20
N ALA A 39 6.39 -0.14 2.27
CA ALA A 39 5.13 0.62 2.26
C ALA A 39 4.29 0.36 3.53
N SER A 40 4.25 -0.90 3.98
CA SER A 40 3.53 -1.29 5.19
C SER A 40 4.22 -0.76 6.45
N GLU A 41 5.55 -0.77 6.47
CA GLU A 41 6.37 -0.19 7.54
C GLU A 41 6.14 1.32 7.63
N LEU A 42 6.15 2.02 6.50
CA LEU A 42 5.85 3.46 6.45
C LEU A 42 4.45 3.78 6.97
N ALA A 43 3.44 3.00 6.58
CA ALA A 43 2.07 3.18 7.07
C ALA A 43 1.98 3.01 8.60
N ALA A 44 2.66 2.01 9.15
CA ALA A 44 2.73 1.79 10.60
C ALA A 44 3.45 2.94 11.31
N THR A 45 4.60 3.39 10.79
CA THR A 45 5.37 4.51 11.34
C THR A 45 4.55 5.80 11.38
N LEU A 46 3.80 6.11 10.32
CA LEU A 46 2.87 7.25 10.29
C LEU A 46 1.74 7.11 11.32
N GLY A 47 1.24 5.90 11.54
CA GLY A 47 0.22 5.62 12.57
C GLY A 47 0.75 5.87 13.99
N SER A 48 1.97 5.42 14.26
CA SER A 48 2.64 5.66 15.54
C SER A 48 2.94 7.14 15.77
N ALA A 49 3.42 7.87 14.76
CA ALA A 49 3.63 9.32 14.86
C ALA A 49 2.30 10.06 15.09
N HIS A 50 1.23 9.67 14.39
CA HIS A 50 -0.09 10.27 14.57
C HIS A 50 -0.65 10.05 15.99
N ALA A 51 -0.43 8.89 16.60
CA ALA A 51 -0.87 8.61 17.97
C ALA A 51 -0.26 9.60 18.97
N ILE A 52 1.04 9.88 18.86
CA ILE A 52 1.71 10.85 19.72
C ILE A 52 1.21 12.26 19.43
N ARG A 53 1.05 12.62 18.15
CA ARG A 53 0.55 13.94 17.77
C ARG A 53 -0.84 14.21 18.35
N VAL A 54 -1.75 13.24 18.27
CA VAL A 54 -3.09 13.36 18.86
C VAL A 54 -3.01 13.48 20.38
N ARG A 55 -2.09 12.76 21.03
CA ARG A 55 -1.86 12.85 22.49
C ARG A 55 -1.39 14.24 22.91
N CYS A 56 -0.50 14.86 22.14
CA CYS A 56 0.12 16.14 22.48
C CYS A 56 -0.69 17.35 22.02
N ASN A 57 -1.32 17.27 20.85
CA ASN A 57 -1.90 18.43 20.16
C ASN A 57 -3.43 18.32 19.99
N GLY A 58 -4.02 17.18 20.36
CA GLY A 58 -5.43 16.92 20.20
C GLY A 58 -5.81 16.32 18.84
N ARG A 59 -7.06 15.88 18.73
CA ARG A 59 -7.58 15.11 17.59
C ARG A 59 -7.69 15.91 16.30
N GLU A 60 -7.69 17.24 16.36
CA GLU A 60 -7.78 18.10 15.17
C GLU A 60 -6.44 18.24 14.44
N ASP A 61 -5.32 17.85 15.07
CA ASP A 61 -4.02 17.85 14.41
C ASP A 61 -3.86 16.63 13.49
N GLN A 62 -4.20 16.85 12.21
CA GLN A 62 -4.16 15.84 11.16
C GLN A 62 -2.82 15.77 10.42
N TYR A 63 -1.72 16.32 10.98
CA TYR A 63 -0.43 16.42 10.30
C TYR A 63 0.05 15.08 9.70
N TRP A 64 0.25 14.06 10.52
CA TRP A 64 0.70 12.73 10.05
C TRP A 64 -0.33 11.99 9.21
N ARG A 65 -1.63 12.22 9.46
CA ARG A 65 -2.69 11.60 8.67
C ARG A 65 -2.70 12.07 7.22
N ARG A 66 -2.29 13.32 6.94
CA ARG A 66 -2.12 13.81 5.57
C ARG A 66 -1.06 13.02 4.80
N TYR A 67 0.09 12.74 5.43
CA TYR A 67 1.12 11.88 4.83
C TYR A 67 0.62 10.45 4.58
N MET A 68 -0.20 9.90 5.47
CA MET A 68 -0.85 8.61 5.22
C MET A 68 -1.82 8.69 4.03
N ALA A 69 -2.58 9.77 3.88
CA ALA A 69 -3.42 9.99 2.72
C ALA A 69 -2.62 10.08 1.42
N ASP A 70 -1.45 10.74 1.46
CA ASP A 70 -0.53 10.81 0.33
C ASP A 70 0.06 9.45 -0.03
N LEU A 71 0.51 8.67 0.98
CA LEU A 71 0.97 7.30 0.79
C LEU A 71 -0.10 6.46 0.07
N LEU A 72 -1.34 6.54 0.53
CA LEU A 72 -2.45 5.83 -0.08
C LEU A 72 -2.76 6.34 -1.50
N ARG A 73 -2.61 7.64 -1.76
CA ARG A 73 -2.87 8.23 -3.08
C ARG A 73 -1.84 7.76 -4.11
N TYR A 74 -0.57 7.69 -3.75
CA TYR A 74 0.50 7.31 -4.68
C TYR A 74 0.69 5.81 -4.77
N GLU A 75 0.60 5.10 -3.65
CA GLU A 75 1.01 3.69 -3.59
C GLU A 75 -0.15 2.70 -3.58
N ALA A 76 -1.36 3.14 -3.25
CA ALA A 76 -2.56 2.31 -3.25
C ALA A 76 -3.81 3.09 -3.70
N PRO A 77 -3.79 3.71 -4.90
CA PRO A 77 -4.87 4.58 -5.38
C PRO A 77 -6.20 3.84 -5.48
N GLU A 78 -6.14 2.57 -5.92
CA GLU A 78 -7.30 1.71 -6.05
C GLU A 78 -7.75 1.12 -4.72
N LYS A 79 -9.05 0.91 -4.59
CA LYS A 79 -9.59 0.09 -3.50
C LYS A 79 -9.14 -1.36 -3.70
N GLY A 80 -8.67 -2.00 -2.64
CA GLY A 80 -8.23 -3.39 -2.71
C GLY A 80 -7.36 -3.80 -1.53
N ASN A 81 -6.81 -5.01 -1.60
CA ASN A 81 -6.07 -5.63 -0.51
C ASN A 81 -4.89 -4.78 -0.05
N LEU A 82 -4.08 -4.24 -0.97
CA LEU A 82 -2.95 -3.38 -0.63
C LEU A 82 -3.40 -2.16 0.20
N ARG A 83 -4.39 -1.41 -0.30
CA ARG A 83 -4.92 -0.24 0.41
C ARG A 83 -5.43 -0.60 1.80
N SER A 84 -6.21 -1.69 1.90
CA SER A 84 -6.73 -2.19 3.17
C SER A 84 -5.63 -2.58 4.15
N SER A 85 -4.57 -3.25 3.68
CA SER A 85 -3.42 -3.62 4.50
C SER A 85 -2.65 -2.41 5.02
N LEU A 86 -2.42 -1.39 4.18
CA LEU A 86 -1.76 -0.15 4.61
C LEU A 86 -2.59 0.60 5.67
N VAL A 87 -3.91 0.72 5.45
CA VAL A 87 -4.83 1.32 6.42
C VAL A 87 -4.84 0.54 7.74
N GLN A 88 -4.87 -0.79 7.67
CA GLN A 88 -4.81 -1.65 8.85
C GLN A 88 -3.48 -1.46 9.61
N GLY A 89 -2.35 -1.40 8.91
CA GLY A 89 -1.03 -1.16 9.50
C GLY A 89 -0.98 0.16 10.28
N PHE A 90 -1.48 1.24 9.66
CA PHE A 90 -1.61 2.54 10.32
C PHE A 90 -2.46 2.47 11.59
N ASN A 91 -3.67 1.90 11.50
CA ASN A 91 -4.61 1.83 12.63
C ASN A 91 -4.08 0.97 13.78
N ASN A 92 -3.44 -0.16 13.47
CA ASN A 92 -2.84 -1.04 14.46
C ASN A 92 -1.69 -0.34 15.21
N ALA A 93 -0.82 0.34 14.47
CA ALA A 93 0.29 1.10 15.04
C ALA A 93 -0.20 2.29 15.89
N TYR A 94 -1.20 3.02 15.40
CA TYR A 94 -1.86 4.09 16.16
C TYR A 94 -2.37 3.58 17.51
N THR A 95 -3.09 2.45 17.50
CA THR A 95 -3.68 1.85 18.70
C THR A 95 -2.60 1.42 19.69
N ARG A 96 -1.58 0.70 19.21
CA ARG A 96 -0.45 0.23 20.03
C ARG A 96 0.32 1.40 20.65
N THR A 97 0.66 2.42 19.86
CA THR A 97 1.41 3.59 20.34
C THR A 97 0.56 4.43 21.29
N SER A 98 -0.74 4.57 21.06
CA SER A 98 -1.65 5.26 21.99
C SER A 98 -1.70 4.59 23.36
N ALA A 99 -1.59 3.26 23.42
CA ALA A 99 -1.52 2.51 24.68
C ALA A 99 -0.16 2.66 25.40
N GLN A 100 0.92 2.90 24.65
CA GLN A 100 2.28 3.06 25.19
C GLN A 100 2.58 4.49 25.69
N TYR A 101 1.95 5.50 25.10
CA TYR A 101 2.17 6.91 25.42
C TYR A 101 0.88 7.53 25.97
N LEU A 102 0.70 7.42 27.28
CA LEU A 102 -0.50 7.86 28.00
C LEU A 102 -0.51 9.36 28.31
N SER A 103 0.66 10.01 28.30
CA SER A 103 0.87 11.45 28.53
C SER A 103 1.75 12.04 27.44
N CYS A 104 1.62 13.35 27.22
CA CYS A 104 2.57 14.10 26.38
C CYS A 104 3.75 14.56 27.26
N ASP A 105 4.79 13.74 27.33
CA ASP A 105 6.05 14.04 28.01
C ASP A 105 7.22 14.09 27.02
N ASN A 106 8.43 14.39 27.49
CA ASN A 106 9.63 14.44 26.64
C ASN A 106 9.88 13.12 25.90
N ARG A 107 9.58 11.98 26.53
CA ARG A 107 9.73 10.65 25.92
C ARG A 107 8.78 10.48 24.73
N ALA A 108 7.55 11.00 24.81
CA ALA A 108 6.60 11.04 23.71
C ALA A 108 7.10 11.95 22.58
N ILE A 109 7.50 13.18 22.90
CA ILE A 109 7.99 14.15 21.90
C ILE A 109 9.18 13.59 21.12
N GLU A 110 10.15 13.01 21.82
CA GLU A 110 11.29 12.37 21.18
C GLU A 110 10.89 11.15 20.33
N ALA A 111 9.84 10.43 20.72
CA ALA A 111 9.35 9.28 19.97
C ALA A 111 8.69 9.70 18.66
N GLU A 112 7.91 10.78 18.66
CA GLU A 112 7.40 11.37 17.42
C GLU A 112 8.55 11.79 16.50
N ALA A 113 9.58 12.45 17.05
CA ALA A 113 10.76 12.82 16.28
C ALA A 113 11.52 11.62 15.71
N ARG A 114 11.58 10.49 16.43
CA ARG A 114 12.13 9.22 15.91
C ARG A 114 11.28 8.69 14.76
N PHE A 115 9.97 8.56 14.94
CA PHE A 115 9.08 8.09 13.87
C PHE A 115 9.13 8.99 12.62
N ALA A 116 9.31 10.30 12.79
CA ALA A 116 9.50 11.22 11.67
C ALA A 116 10.77 10.88 10.86
N ARG A 117 11.89 10.61 11.54
CA ARG A 117 13.14 10.19 10.89
C ARG A 117 13.01 8.83 10.22
N ASP A 118 12.42 7.86 10.92
CA ASP A 118 12.18 6.52 10.37
C ASP A 118 11.31 6.60 9.10
N GLY A 119 10.26 7.42 9.12
CA GLY A 119 9.40 7.64 7.95
C GLY A 119 10.15 8.28 6.77
N GLN A 120 11.06 9.23 7.05
CA GLN A 120 11.93 9.81 6.03
C GLN A 120 12.87 8.76 5.43
N ASP A 121 13.47 7.91 6.25
CA ASP A 121 14.40 6.87 5.79
C ASP A 121 13.69 5.81 4.94
N ILE A 122 12.51 5.33 5.39
CA ILE A 122 11.71 4.35 4.65
C ILE A 122 11.23 4.94 3.32
N SER A 123 10.67 6.16 3.32
CA SER A 123 10.21 6.79 2.08
C SER A 123 11.36 7.06 1.10
N GLY A 124 12.54 7.44 1.60
CA GLY A 124 13.76 7.57 0.81
C GLY A 124 14.20 6.24 0.19
N ARG A 125 14.17 5.14 0.96
CA ARG A 125 14.44 3.79 0.45
C ARG A 125 13.44 3.40 -0.64
N MET A 126 12.15 3.67 -0.43
CA MET A 126 11.12 3.40 -1.44
C MET A 126 11.36 4.15 -2.75
N ALA A 127 11.72 5.44 -2.68
CA ALA A 127 11.95 6.28 -3.84
C ALA A 127 13.24 5.94 -4.61
N THR A 128 14.25 5.43 -3.93
CA THR A 128 15.60 5.24 -4.52
C THR A 128 15.90 3.81 -4.92
N HIS A 129 15.33 2.82 -4.24
CA HIS A 129 15.72 1.41 -4.40
C HIS A 129 14.89 0.66 -5.44
N TYR A 130 13.61 1.00 -5.59
CA TYR A 130 12.68 0.22 -6.40
C TYR A 130 12.31 0.85 -7.74
N PHE A 131 12.81 2.07 -8.01
CA PHE A 131 12.64 2.73 -9.29
C PHE A 131 13.91 2.57 -10.14
N PRO A 132 13.81 2.10 -11.39
CA PRO A 132 14.97 1.97 -12.26
C PRO A 132 15.62 3.34 -12.46
N LYS A 133 16.93 3.44 -12.21
CA LYS A 133 17.68 4.63 -12.60
C LYS A 133 17.77 4.63 -14.12
N ASP A 134 17.26 5.68 -14.76
CA ASP A 134 17.26 5.79 -16.22
C ASP A 134 18.73 5.93 -16.70
N THR A 135 19.33 4.82 -17.13
CA THR A 135 20.74 4.77 -17.57
C THR A 135 20.94 5.37 -18.96
N ARG A 136 19.88 5.84 -19.63
CA ARG A 136 19.91 6.35 -21.02
C ARG A 136 20.55 7.73 -21.23
N LYS A 137 20.98 8.43 -20.17
CA LYS A 137 21.63 9.77 -20.29
C LYS A 137 23.15 9.79 -20.10
N ARG A 138 23.84 8.64 -20.20
CA ARG A 138 25.30 8.62 -20.34
C ARG A 138 25.67 8.32 -21.79
N GLY A 139 25.54 9.34 -22.64
CA GLY A 139 26.14 9.32 -23.97
C GLY A 139 27.67 9.30 -23.86
N PRO A 140 28.39 8.72 -24.84
CA PRO A 140 29.84 8.68 -24.81
C PRO A 140 30.40 10.10 -25.02
N ASN A 141 31.21 10.58 -24.07
CA ASN A 141 32.20 11.62 -24.31
C ASN A 141 33.46 10.95 -24.86
#